data_AF-A0A936HB33-F1
#
_entry.id   AF-A0A936HB33-F1
#
_cell.length_a   1.000
_cell.length_b   1.000
_cell.length_c   1.000
_cell.angle_alpha   90.00
_cell.angle_beta   90.00
_cell.angle_gamma   90.00
#
_symmetry.space_group_name_H-M   'P 1'
#
loop_
_entity.id
_entity.type
_entity.pdbx_description
1 polymer ?
#
loop_
_entity_poly.entity_id
_entity_poly.type
_entity_poly.pdbx_seq_one_letter_code
_entity_poly.pdbx_strand_id
1 'polypeptide(L)' 'MPVFESKVKKLHEKVVEELSAPKKERNKKRLKKMLKELKSLKKTIRSAKKVKTCPHCGHALWDEDSTSDADTEAQPL' A
#
# COMPACT_ATOMS: atom_id res chain seq x y z
N MET A 1 -7.66 3.42 -7.73
CA MET A 1 -8.04 2.07 -7.24
C MET A 1 -8.50 2.13 -5.78
N PRO A 2 -9.70 2.65 -5.52
CA PRO A 2 -10.11 3.05 -4.17
C PRO A 2 -10.29 1.88 -3.19
N VAL A 3 -10.72 0.70 -3.68
CA VAL A 3 -10.94 -0.49 -2.85
C VAL A 3 -9.63 -1.03 -2.26
N PHE A 4 -8.58 -1.13 -3.08
CA PHE A 4 -7.28 -1.62 -2.62
C PHE A 4 -6.59 -0.62 -1.69
N GLU A 5 -6.71 0.68 -1.95
CA GLU A 5 -6.18 1.75 -1.10
C GLU A 5 -6.89 1.76 0.28
N SER A 6 -8.21 1.57 0.29
CA SER A 6 -8.99 1.42 1.53
C SER A 6 -8.54 0.21 2.35
N LYS A 7 -8.24 -0.91 1.69
CA LYS A 7 -7.72 -2.11 2.36
C LYS A 7 -6.33 -1.87 2.96
N VAL A 8 -5.44 -1.17 2.25
CA VAL A 8 -4.12 -0.79 2.79
C VAL A 8 -4.28 0.06 4.05
N LYS A 9 -5.19 1.04 4.04
CA LYS A 9 -5.44 1.92 5.19
C LYS A 9 -5.91 1.13 6.42
N LYS A 10 -6.92 0.26 6.25
CA LYS A 10 -7.43 -0.61 7.34
C LYS A 10 -6.36 -1.55 7.89
N LEU A 11 -5.48 -2.07 7.02
CA LEU A 11 -4.40 -2.97 7.44
C LEU A 11 -3.31 -2.22 8.20
N HIS A 12 -3.03 -0.97 7.80
CA HIS A 12 -2.12 -0.08 8.51
C HIS A 12 -2.62 0.24 9.92
N GLU A 13 -3.90 0.60 10.07
CA GLU A 13 -4.53 0.87 11.37
C GLU A 13 -4.39 -0.33 12.33
N LYS A 14 -4.66 -1.55 11.85
CA LYS A 14 -4.48 -2.78 12.64
C LYS A 14 -3.02 -3.05 13.05
N VAL A 15 -2.06 -2.67 12.21
CA VAL A 15 -0.63 -2.77 12.54
C VAL A 15 -0.27 -1.79 13.64
N VAL A 16 -0.76 -0.54 13.56
CA VAL A 16 -0.54 0.48 14.59
C VAL A 16 -1.14 0.03 15.92
N GLU A 17 -2.37 -0.46 15.92
CA GLU A 17 -3.05 -1.00 17.11
C GLU A 17 -2.23 -2.12 17.79
N GLU A 18 -1.75 -3.08 17.01
CA GLU A 18 -0.91 -4.19 17.52
C GLU A 18 0.48 -3.71 18.00
N LEU A 19 1.01 -2.61 17.44
CA LEU A 19 2.25 -2.00 17.87
C LEU A 19 2.10 -1.15 19.15
N SER A 20 0.92 -0.60 19.39
CA SER A 20 0.58 0.09 20.63
C SER A 20 0.51 -0.86 21.82
N ALA A 21 0.19 -2.15 21.58
CA ALA A 21 0.22 -3.17 22.62
C ALA A 21 1.65 -3.42 23.17
N PRO A 22 1.78 -3.72 24.48
CA PRO A 22 3.06 -4.04 25.09
C PRO A 22 3.78 -5.19 24.38
N LYS A 23 5.11 -5.14 24.30
CA LYS A 23 5.92 -6.15 23.59
C LYS A 23 5.70 -7.60 24.08
N LYS A 24 5.27 -7.77 25.34
CA LYS A 24 5.00 -9.07 25.97
C LYS A 24 3.69 -9.71 25.49
N GLU A 25 2.68 -8.89 25.22
CA GLU A 25 1.33 -9.32 24.82
C GLU A 25 1.15 -9.33 23.29
N ARG A 26 2.04 -8.65 22.58
CA ARG A 26 2.03 -8.53 21.12
C ARG A 26 2.16 -9.88 20.41
N ASN A 27 1.25 -10.13 19.48
CA ASN A 27 1.34 -11.27 18.58
C ASN A 27 2.33 -11.00 17.43
N LYS A 28 3.61 -11.28 17.68
CA LYS A 28 4.70 -11.11 16.70
C LYS A 28 4.46 -11.84 15.37
N LYS A 29 3.83 -13.02 15.40
CA LYS A 29 3.52 -13.79 14.19
C LYS A 29 2.48 -13.07 13.34
N ARG A 30 1.39 -12.61 13.97
CA ARG A 30 0.34 -11.81 13.32
C ARG A 30 0.90 -10.52 12.74
N LEU A 31 1.70 -9.77 13.52
CA LEU A 31 2.31 -8.52 13.07
C LEU A 31 3.18 -8.70 11.82
N LYS A 32 4.07 -9.71 11.80
CA LYS A 32 4.89 -10.01 10.62
C LYS A 32 4.05 -10.33 9.39
N LYS A 33 2.95 -11.08 9.56
CA LYS A 33 2.02 -11.40 8.47
C LYS A 33 1.36 -10.14 7.92
N MET A 34 0.86 -9.25 8.79
CA MET A 34 0.25 -7.98 8.39
C MET A 34 1.23 -7.07 7.65
N LEU A 35 2.47 -6.94 8.13
CA LEU A 35 3.51 -6.15 7.45
C LEU A 35 3.86 -6.71 6.06
N LYS A 36 3.95 -8.04 5.92
CA LYS A 36 4.20 -8.69 4.62
C LYS A 36 3.06 -8.42 3.64
N GLU A 37 1.82 -8.57 4.09
CA GLU A 37 0.63 -8.29 3.27
C GLU A 37 0.60 -6.83 2.82
N LEU A 38 0.86 -5.89 3.73
CA LEU A 38 0.86 -4.45 3.44
C LEU A 38 1.92 -4.09 2.39
N LYS A 39 3.13 -4.67 2.49
CA LYS A 39 4.19 -4.49 1.49
C LYS A 39 3.80 -5.07 0.13
N SER A 40 3.22 -6.27 0.10
CA SER A 40 2.76 -6.88 -1.16
C SER A 40 1.63 -6.09 -1.83
N LEU A 41 0.69 -5.57 -1.04
CA LEU A 41 -0.46 -4.83 -1.55
C LEU A 41 -0.03 -3.47 -2.13
N LYS A 42 0.88 -2.76 -1.44
CA LYS A 42 1.51 -1.53 -1.98
C LYS A 42 2.24 -1.78 -3.30
N LYS A 43 3.02 -2.87 -3.40
CA LYS A 43 3.72 -3.24 -4.64
C LYS A 43 2.74 -3.53 -5.78
N THR A 44 1.65 -4.22 -5.48
CA THR A 44 0.60 -4.55 -6.46
C THR A 44 -0.08 -3.27 -6.97
N ILE A 45 -0.48 -2.37 -6.07
CA ILE A 45 -1.09 -1.08 -6.44
C ILE A 45 -0.13 -0.27 -7.32
N ARG A 46 1.14 -0.15 -6.93
CA ARG A 46 2.16 0.57 -7.72
C ARG A 46 2.34 -0.03 -9.12
N SER A 47 2.32 -1.36 -9.22
CA SER A 47 2.46 -2.04 -10.51
C SER A 47 1.22 -1.86 -11.38
N ALA A 48 0.02 -1.92 -10.78
CA ALA A 48 -1.25 -1.71 -11.47
C ALA A 48 -1.41 -0.27 -11.98
N LYS A 49 -0.97 0.73 -11.20
CA LYS A 49 -0.96 2.15 -11.63
C LYS A 49 -0.12 2.39 -12.89
N LYS A 50 0.92 1.61 -13.13
CA LYS A 50 1.72 1.69 -14.37
C LYS A 50 0.98 1.19 -15.60
N VAL A 51 -0.02 0.33 -15.42
CA VAL A 51 -0.84 -0.19 -16.50
C VAL A 51 -1.93 0.83 -16.79
N LYS A 52 -1.69 1.70 -17.77
CA LYS A 52 -2.61 2.78 -18.12
C LYS A 52 -3.77 2.32 -18.98
N THR A 53 -3.58 1.28 -19.78
CA THR A 53 -4.56 0.80 -20.77
C THR A 53 -4.85 -0.68 -20.63
N CYS A 54 -6.08 -1.06 -20.96
CA CYS A 54 -6.49 -2.46 -21.00
C CYS A 54 -5.83 -3.17 -22.19
N PRO A 55 -5.13 -4.30 -21.99
CA PRO A 55 -4.49 -5.04 -23.07
C PRO A 55 -5.48 -5.71 -24.05
N HIS A 56 -6.76 -5.80 -23.70
CA HIS A 56 -7.79 -6.40 -24.55
C HIS A 56 -8.47 -5.38 -25.47
N CYS A 57 -8.73 -4.15 -25.00
CA CYS A 57 -9.52 -3.17 -25.73
C CYS A 57 -8.88 -1.78 -25.84
N GLY A 58 -7.66 -1.57 -25.32
CA GLY A 58 -6.93 -0.31 -25.43
C GLY A 58 -7.47 0.87 -24.60
N HIS A 59 -8.65 0.74 -23.99
CA HIS A 59 -9.26 1.79 -23.17
C HIS A 59 -8.43 2.05 -21.91
N ALA A 60 -8.44 3.30 -21.44
CA ALA A 60 -7.79 3.68 -20.19
C ALA A 60 -8.41 2.91 -19.01
N LEU A 61 -7.57 2.34 -18.15
CA LEU A 61 -8.00 1.65 -16.93
C LEU A 61 -8.29 2.64 -15.79
N TRP A 62 -7.64 3.81 -15.81
CA TRP A 62 -7.73 4.84 -14.79
C TRP A 62 -7.42 6.20 -15.43
N ASP A 63 -8.24 7.21 -15.17
CA ASP A 63 -7.95 8.60 -15.55
C ASP A 63 -6.91 9.18 -14.57
N GLU A 64 -5.73 9.53 -15.07
CA GLU A 64 -4.63 10.10 -14.28
C GLU A 64 -4.72 11.63 -14.27
N ASP A 65 -5.32 12.22 -13.23
CA ASP A 65 -5.28 13.67 -13.05
C ASP A 65 -5.07 14.11 -11.58
N SER A 66 -4.28 13.37 -10.77
CA SER A 66 -4.01 13.84 -9.38
C SER A 66 -2.85 13.25 -8.55
N THR A 67 -1.87 12.51 -9.09
CA THR A 67 -0.70 12.16 -8.23
C THR A 67 0.63 12.35 -8.94
N SER A 68 1.17 13.57 -8.83
CA SER A 68 2.59 13.83 -8.88
C SER A 68 3.29 13.07 -7.75
N ASP A 69 3.84 11.90 -8.05
CA ASP A 69 4.84 11.25 -7.20
C ASP A 69 6.14 12.09 -7.27
N ALA A 70 6.16 13.21 -6.55
CA ALA A 70 7.39 13.90 -6.19
C ALA A 70 8.12 13.03 -5.17
N ASP A 71 9.02 12.18 -5.68
CA ASP A 71 10.06 11.52 -4.91
C ASP A 71 11.02 12.61 -4.43
N THR A 72 10.66 13.32 -3.34
CA THR A 72 11.64 14.10 -2.59
C THR A 72 12.57 13.11 -1.91
N GLU A 73 13.63 12.79 -2.65
CA GLU A 73 14.89 12.29 -2.16
C GLU A 73 15.30 13.14 -0.94
N ALA A 74 15.08 12.60 0.27
CA ALA A 74 15.65 13.15 1.48
C ALA A 74 17.15 12.92 1.41
N GLN A 75 17.88 13.92 0.89
CA GLN A 75 19.33 13.98 0.99
C GLN A 75 19.75 13.92 2.47
N PRO A 76 20.69 13.05 2.86
CA PRO A 76 21.30 13.13 4.17
C PRO A 76 22.49 14.12 4.15
N LEU A 77 22.42 15.05 5.10
CA LEU A 77 23.45 15.93 5.68
C LEU A 77 24.05 17.05 4.82
#